data_AF-A0A3S4SGY6-F1
#
_entry.id   AF-A0A3S4SGY6-F1
#
_cell.length_a   1.000
_cell.length_b   1.000
_cell.length_c   1.000
_cell.angle_alpha   90.00
_cell.angle_beta   90.00
_cell.angle_gamma   90.00
#
_symmetry.space_group_name_H-M   'P 1'
#
loop_
_entity.id
_entity.type
_entity.pdbx_description
1 polymer ?
#
loop_
_entity_poly.entity_id
_entity_poly.type
_entity_poly.pdbx_seq_one_letter_code
_entity_poly.pdbx_strand_id
1 'polypeptide(L)'
;MTEILTMTTYFAERQRSGDRFLAEALLDLFADRGVATSVMLRGIASFGPANVTRSDRSLSLSEDPPVTIAAVDTAERITAIADEASHLVGRGVITLERSRVLPAGLTETGDSVRLSLHIGRRHRVAGAPGYVAVCEVLHRRGFARADVYLGVDGTVGGQRRRARFFSRNADVPLSIVGIGTGGQAAAALDELQTMFPDALFTIGPVTVCKDNGHTLADPASAPGGFQKLVVHTSEASRYQDQPIHRAVIQRLKDSDHASGATVLRAIWGFHGTEHPQGDRFLQVVRHVPVTTVILDTAPNIAATYRIIAELTEREGLVSVESLQGMLEIHAGQRLGTLDL
;
A
#
# COMPACT_ATOMS: atom_id res chain seq x y z
N MET A 1 6.96 -23.28 -8.17
CA MET A 1 6.73 -22.15 -7.25
C MET A 1 5.87 -21.13 -8.00
N THR A 2 4.71 -20.77 -7.47
CA THR A 2 3.80 -19.85 -8.17
C THR A 2 4.21 -18.43 -7.86
N GLU A 3 4.70 -17.73 -8.88
CA GLU A 3 4.98 -16.31 -8.81
C GLU A 3 3.68 -15.51 -8.76
N ILE A 4 3.62 -14.55 -7.84
CA ILE A 4 2.47 -13.67 -7.64
C ILE A 4 2.90 -12.25 -7.95
N LEU A 5 2.07 -11.55 -8.70
CA LEU A 5 2.22 -10.13 -8.89
C LEU A 5 1.12 -9.39 -8.14
N THR A 6 1.49 -8.23 -7.62
CA THR A 6 0.53 -7.22 -7.19
C THR A 6 0.58 -6.08 -8.19
N MET A 7 -0.49 -5.92 -8.98
CA MET A 7 -0.69 -4.72 -9.77
C MET A 7 -1.34 -3.67 -8.89
N THR A 8 -0.77 -2.46 -8.85
CA THR A 8 -1.38 -1.35 -8.13
C THR A 8 -1.59 -0.15 -9.04
N THR A 9 -2.83 0.35 -9.09
CA THR A 9 -3.18 1.56 -9.85
C THR A 9 -3.43 2.73 -8.92
N TYR A 10 -2.81 3.88 -9.18
CA TYR A 10 -2.94 5.12 -8.42
C TYR A 10 -3.55 6.21 -9.30
N PHE A 11 -4.71 6.74 -8.92
CA PHE A 11 -5.43 7.74 -9.72
C PHE A 11 -6.36 8.58 -8.83
N ALA A 12 -7.05 9.57 -9.42
CA ALA A 12 -8.01 10.39 -8.67
C ALA A 12 -9.42 9.78 -8.72
N GLU A 13 -10.14 9.77 -7.60
CA GLU A 13 -11.43 9.07 -7.47
C GLU A 13 -12.46 9.37 -8.56
N ARG A 14 -12.55 10.64 -8.99
CA ARG A 14 -13.54 11.12 -9.96
C ARG A 14 -13.08 10.91 -11.41
N GLN A 15 -11.91 10.31 -11.61
CA GLN A 15 -11.41 10.00 -12.94
C GLN A 15 -12.35 9.03 -13.66
N ARG A 16 -12.49 9.24 -14.97
CA ARG A 16 -13.37 8.45 -15.83
C ARG A 16 -12.58 7.66 -16.87
N SER A 17 -13.19 6.57 -17.32
CA SER A 17 -12.80 5.81 -18.51
C SER A 17 -14.05 5.69 -19.37
N GLY A 18 -14.10 6.44 -20.48
CA GLY A 18 -15.33 6.66 -21.23
C GLY A 18 -16.43 7.32 -20.40
N ASP A 19 -17.59 6.68 -20.33
CA ASP A 19 -18.77 7.13 -19.59
C ASP A 19 -18.81 6.66 -18.13
N ARG A 20 -17.90 5.78 -17.69
CA ARG A 20 -17.86 5.21 -16.33
C ARG A 20 -16.74 5.80 -15.48
N PHE A 21 -16.82 5.64 -14.16
CA PHE A 21 -15.69 5.92 -13.27
C PHE A 21 -14.58 4.88 -13.48
N LEU A 22 -13.33 5.33 -13.50
CA LEU A 22 -12.18 4.45 -13.71
C LEU A 22 -12.11 3.32 -12.67
N ALA A 23 -12.40 3.64 -11.40
CA ALA A 23 -12.42 2.63 -10.33
C ALA A 23 -13.42 1.51 -10.62
N GLU A 24 -14.61 1.85 -11.14
CA GLU A 24 -15.64 0.88 -11.49
C GLU A 24 -15.20 0.02 -12.68
N ALA A 25 -14.65 0.64 -13.72
CA ALA A 25 -14.14 -0.08 -14.89
C ALA A 25 -13.00 -1.07 -14.54
N LEU A 26 -12.06 -0.66 -13.68
CA LEU A 26 -10.96 -1.54 -13.24
C LEU A 26 -11.48 -2.70 -12.37
N LEU A 27 -12.40 -2.43 -11.44
CA LEU A 27 -12.95 -3.47 -10.58
C LEU A 27 -13.88 -4.44 -11.32
N ASP A 28 -14.61 -3.96 -12.34
CA ASP A 28 -15.35 -4.80 -13.28
C ASP A 28 -14.36 -5.71 -14.03
N LEU A 29 -13.29 -5.14 -14.62
CA LEU A 29 -12.24 -5.92 -15.29
C LEU A 29 -11.66 -7.01 -14.39
N PHE A 30 -11.33 -6.69 -13.13
CA PHE A 30 -10.79 -7.67 -12.18
C PHE A 30 -11.79 -8.76 -11.83
N ALA A 31 -13.08 -8.44 -11.72
CA ALA A 31 -14.13 -9.42 -11.48
C ALA A 31 -14.33 -10.33 -12.70
N ASP A 32 -14.41 -9.76 -13.89
CA ASP A 32 -14.62 -10.48 -15.16
C ASP A 32 -13.45 -11.42 -15.49
N ARG A 33 -12.22 -11.01 -15.14
CA ARG A 33 -11.00 -11.83 -15.29
C ARG A 33 -10.76 -12.80 -14.13
N GLY A 34 -11.63 -12.79 -13.12
CA GLY A 34 -11.56 -13.71 -11.97
C GLY A 34 -10.31 -13.51 -11.11
N VAL A 35 -9.86 -12.26 -10.91
CA VAL A 35 -8.72 -11.93 -10.06
C VAL A 35 -8.94 -12.47 -8.64
N ALA A 36 -7.95 -13.16 -8.09
CA ALA A 36 -8.01 -13.81 -6.80
C ALA A 36 -8.35 -12.81 -5.69
N THR A 37 -7.68 -11.65 -5.66
CA THR A 37 -7.99 -10.58 -4.72
C THR A 37 -7.76 -9.20 -5.32
N SER A 38 -8.67 -8.26 -5.08
CA SER A 38 -8.43 -6.84 -5.32
C SER A 38 -8.93 -6.00 -4.15
N VAL A 39 -8.28 -4.88 -3.86
CA VAL A 39 -8.66 -3.98 -2.77
C VAL A 39 -8.53 -2.55 -3.25
N MET A 40 -9.66 -1.82 -3.27
CA MET A 40 -9.69 -0.38 -3.49
C MET A 40 -9.57 0.35 -2.16
N LEU A 41 -8.57 1.20 -2.03
CA LEU A 41 -8.31 2.08 -0.90
C LEU A 41 -8.54 3.53 -1.32
N ARG A 42 -9.04 4.35 -0.39
CA ARG A 42 -9.14 5.81 -0.54
C ARG A 42 -8.07 6.45 0.33
N GLY A 43 -7.21 7.26 -0.27
CA GLY A 43 -6.20 8.02 0.45
C GLY A 43 -6.74 9.33 1.02
N ILE A 44 -5.96 9.91 1.92
CA ILE A 44 -6.29 11.16 2.62
C ILE A 44 -5.56 12.38 2.05
N ALA A 45 -4.47 12.16 1.32
CA ALA A 45 -3.79 13.21 0.58
C ALA A 45 -3.00 12.67 -0.61
N SER A 46 -2.81 13.50 -1.64
CA SER A 46 -1.86 13.21 -2.72
C SER A 46 -1.44 14.46 -3.48
N PHE A 47 -0.38 14.32 -4.25
CA PHE A 47 -0.13 15.10 -5.45
C PHE A 47 0.35 14.16 -6.56
N GLY A 48 0.22 14.60 -7.80
CA GLY A 48 0.75 13.89 -8.95
C GLY A 48 1.31 14.88 -9.97
N PRO A 49 1.56 14.47 -11.21
CA PRO A 49 2.30 15.28 -12.20
C PRO A 49 1.70 16.67 -12.51
N ALA A 50 0.42 16.88 -12.18
CA ALA A 50 -0.24 18.18 -12.33
C ALA A 50 -0.19 19.05 -11.06
N ASN A 51 0.56 18.66 -10.03
CA ASN A 51 0.75 19.36 -8.76
C ASN A 51 -0.52 19.81 -8.02
N VAL A 52 -1.65 19.15 -8.26
CA VAL A 52 -2.89 19.38 -7.52
C VAL A 52 -2.82 18.65 -6.18
N THR A 53 -2.71 19.41 -5.10
CA THR A 53 -2.81 18.87 -3.74
C THR A 53 -4.25 18.50 -3.46
N ARG A 54 -4.45 17.22 -3.17
CA ARG A 54 -5.73 16.68 -2.69
C ARG A 54 -5.52 16.42 -1.21
N SER A 55 -6.35 16.98 -0.34
CA SER A 55 -6.31 16.69 1.10
C SER A 55 -7.70 16.88 1.69
N ASP A 56 -7.99 16.16 2.76
CA ASP A 56 -9.23 16.22 3.56
C ASP A 56 -9.46 17.52 4.37
N ARG A 57 -8.69 18.58 4.12
CA ARG A 57 -8.75 19.83 4.89
C ARG A 57 -9.90 20.75 4.48
N SER A 58 -10.63 20.48 3.40
CA SER A 58 -11.73 21.33 2.98
C SER A 58 -13.07 20.60 3.11
N LEU A 59 -13.99 21.15 3.88
CA LEU A 59 -15.43 20.84 3.73
C LEU A 59 -15.97 21.40 2.39
N SER A 60 -15.14 21.47 1.34
CA SER A 60 -15.55 21.85 0.01
C SER A 60 -16.01 20.61 -0.74
N LEU A 61 -17.13 20.72 -1.45
CA LEU A 61 -17.68 19.68 -2.34
C LEU A 61 -16.76 19.34 -3.54
N SER A 62 -15.56 19.93 -3.60
CA SER A 62 -14.57 19.86 -4.68
C SER A 62 -13.38 18.94 -4.37
N GLU A 63 -13.46 18.11 -3.33
CA GLU A 63 -12.44 17.08 -3.09
C GLU A 63 -12.60 15.91 -4.07
N ASP A 64 -11.48 15.49 -4.63
CA ASP A 64 -11.34 14.35 -5.53
C ASP A 64 -10.13 13.57 -5.01
N PRO A 65 -10.36 12.69 -4.00
CA PRO A 65 -9.28 12.06 -3.23
C PRO A 65 -8.49 11.07 -4.09
N PRO A 66 -7.23 10.78 -3.74
CA PRO A 66 -6.50 9.69 -4.37
C PRO A 66 -7.16 8.35 -4.08
N VAL A 67 -7.17 7.50 -5.09
CA VAL A 67 -7.57 6.10 -5.02
C VAL A 67 -6.37 5.24 -5.38
N THR A 68 -6.23 4.15 -4.65
CA THR A 68 -5.29 3.07 -4.95
C THR A 68 -6.08 1.79 -5.08
N ILE A 69 -5.92 1.04 -6.17
CA ILE A 69 -6.49 -0.31 -6.31
C ILE A 69 -5.35 -1.30 -6.48
N ALA A 70 -5.19 -2.21 -5.52
CA ALA A 70 -4.28 -3.33 -5.62
C ALA A 70 -5.04 -4.56 -6.14
N ALA A 71 -4.49 -5.28 -7.10
CA ALA A 71 -4.97 -6.55 -7.63
C ALA A 71 -3.84 -7.58 -7.53
N VAL A 72 -4.12 -8.73 -6.93
CA VAL A 72 -3.13 -9.75 -6.57
C VAL A 72 -3.55 -11.09 -7.16
N ASP A 73 -2.69 -11.67 -7.99
CA ASP A 73 -2.88 -12.98 -8.61
C ASP A 73 -1.57 -13.54 -9.17
N THR A 74 -1.63 -14.67 -9.87
CA THR A 74 -0.50 -15.23 -10.62
C THR A 74 0.09 -14.21 -11.58
N ALA A 75 1.40 -14.29 -11.79
CA ALA A 75 2.09 -13.38 -12.71
C ALA A 75 1.46 -13.35 -14.10
N GLU A 76 1.16 -14.52 -14.67
CA GLU A 76 0.51 -14.65 -15.98
C GLU A 76 -0.81 -13.85 -16.06
N ARG A 77 -1.70 -14.01 -15.08
CA ARG A 77 -3.00 -13.31 -15.08
C ARG A 77 -2.82 -11.81 -14.91
N ILE A 78 -1.94 -11.39 -14.00
CA ILE A 78 -1.72 -9.96 -13.75
C ILE A 78 -1.06 -9.28 -14.95
N THR A 79 -0.09 -9.89 -15.62
CA THR A 79 0.53 -9.30 -16.82
C THR A 79 -0.50 -9.08 -17.93
N ALA A 80 -1.39 -10.05 -18.17
CA ALA A 80 -2.47 -9.88 -19.15
C ALA A 80 -3.43 -8.75 -18.77
N ILE A 81 -3.83 -8.67 -17.50
CA ILE A 81 -4.73 -7.62 -17.00
C ILE A 81 -4.05 -6.24 -17.01
N ALA A 82 -2.74 -6.17 -16.78
CA ALA A 82 -2.00 -4.93 -16.73
C ALA A 82 -2.04 -4.18 -18.07
N ASP A 83 -1.92 -4.91 -19.17
CA ASP A 83 -2.08 -4.34 -20.52
C ASP A 83 -3.49 -3.75 -20.72
N GLU A 84 -4.54 -4.54 -20.43
CA GLU A 84 -5.94 -4.09 -20.52
C GLU A 84 -6.22 -2.87 -19.61
N ALA A 85 -5.74 -2.90 -18.37
CA ALA A 85 -5.88 -1.80 -17.42
C ALA A 85 -5.18 -0.53 -17.94
N SER A 86 -4.04 -0.67 -18.61
CA SER A 86 -3.29 0.46 -19.17
C SER A 86 -4.04 1.21 -20.28
N HIS A 87 -5.02 0.58 -20.91
CA HIS A 87 -5.91 1.22 -21.88
C HIS A 87 -7.09 1.95 -21.21
N LEU A 88 -7.50 1.51 -20.02
CA LEU A 88 -8.57 2.16 -19.25
C LEU A 88 -8.09 3.42 -18.54
N VAL A 89 -6.83 3.44 -18.08
CA VAL A 89 -6.25 4.53 -17.29
C VAL A 89 -5.80 5.68 -18.20
N GLY A 90 -6.59 6.75 -18.26
CA GLY A 90 -6.20 7.98 -18.98
C GLY A 90 -5.21 8.89 -18.24
N ARG A 91 -5.18 8.80 -16.90
CA ARG A 91 -4.25 9.52 -16.02
C ARG A 91 -3.94 8.71 -14.76
N GLY A 92 -2.69 8.63 -14.32
CA GLY A 92 -2.33 7.90 -13.10
C GLY A 92 -1.09 7.05 -13.29
N VAL A 93 -0.82 6.20 -12.31
CA VAL A 93 0.34 5.31 -12.31
C VAL A 93 -0.13 3.88 -12.12
N ILE A 94 0.42 2.95 -12.91
CA ILE A 94 0.25 1.51 -12.76
C ILE A 94 1.60 0.92 -12.36
N THR A 95 1.64 0.09 -11.33
CA THR A 95 2.86 -0.61 -10.91
C THR A 95 2.66 -2.11 -10.88
N LEU A 96 3.74 -2.86 -11.10
CA LEU A 96 3.80 -4.31 -10.92
C LEU A 96 4.87 -4.64 -9.88
N GLU A 97 4.45 -5.26 -8.79
CA GLU A 97 5.31 -5.71 -7.69
C GLU A 97 5.39 -7.23 -7.65
N ARG A 98 6.62 -7.75 -7.58
CA ARG A 98 6.85 -9.19 -7.46
C ARG A 98 6.71 -9.65 -6.02
N SER A 99 5.98 -10.74 -5.84
CA SER A 99 5.84 -11.44 -4.57
C SER A 99 5.75 -12.95 -4.79
N ARG A 100 5.77 -13.72 -3.71
CA ARG A 100 5.69 -15.18 -3.76
C ARG A 100 4.61 -15.67 -2.81
N VAL A 101 3.91 -16.75 -3.20
CA VAL A 101 3.15 -17.58 -2.25
C VAL A 101 4.12 -18.49 -1.51
N LEU A 102 3.82 -18.73 -0.24
CA LEU A 102 4.60 -19.54 0.67
C LEU A 102 4.40 -21.06 0.48
N PRO A 103 5.27 -21.91 1.09
CA PRO A 103 6.48 -21.53 1.81
C PRO A 103 7.59 -21.14 0.84
N ALA A 104 8.00 -19.88 0.90
CA ALA A 104 9.20 -19.45 0.21
C ALA A 104 10.36 -20.18 0.91
N GLY A 105 11.21 -20.88 0.16
CA GLY A 105 12.57 -21.14 0.62
C GLY A 105 13.19 -19.77 0.89
N LEU A 106 13.16 -19.34 2.15
CA LEU A 106 13.64 -18.03 2.57
C LEU A 106 15.13 -18.01 2.30
N THR A 107 15.53 -17.20 1.31
CA THR A 107 16.91 -16.77 1.13
C THR A 107 17.34 -16.01 2.38
N GLU A 108 18.54 -16.37 2.85
CA GLU A 108 19.36 -15.75 3.91
C GLU A 108 18.60 -15.12 5.10
N THR A 109 18.71 -15.76 6.26
CA THR A 109 18.38 -15.19 7.57
C THR A 109 18.94 -13.77 7.71
N GLY A 110 18.09 -12.75 7.63
CA GLY A 110 18.48 -11.35 7.84
C GLY A 110 17.75 -10.34 6.97
N ASP A 111 17.31 -10.74 5.76
CA ASP A 111 16.67 -9.80 4.85
C ASP A 111 15.26 -9.41 5.31
N SER A 112 14.97 -8.12 5.18
CA SER A 112 13.65 -7.57 5.47
C SER A 112 12.66 -7.95 4.38
N VAL A 113 11.45 -8.31 4.78
CA VAL A 113 10.36 -8.69 3.91
C VAL A 113 9.08 -7.94 4.25
N ARG A 114 8.29 -7.66 3.22
CA ARG A 114 6.90 -7.24 3.36
C ARG A 114 6.01 -8.47 3.27
N LEU A 115 5.28 -8.74 4.34
CA LEU A 115 4.17 -9.69 4.35
C LEU A 115 2.87 -8.94 4.08
N SER A 116 2.05 -9.41 3.15
CA SER A 116 0.74 -8.85 2.87
C SER A 116 -0.34 -9.93 2.91
N LEU A 117 -1.48 -9.56 3.47
CA LEU A 117 -2.64 -10.42 3.66
C LEU A 117 -3.91 -9.64 3.33
N HIS A 118 -4.82 -10.29 2.62
CA HIS A 118 -6.14 -9.73 2.32
C HIS A 118 -7.24 -10.62 2.89
N ILE A 119 -8.11 -10.04 3.73
CA ILE A 119 -9.21 -10.74 4.39
C ILE A 119 -10.51 -9.95 4.31
N GLY A 120 -11.65 -10.61 4.44
CA GLY A 120 -12.94 -9.92 4.58
C GLY A 120 -13.08 -9.23 5.93
N ARG A 121 -13.69 -8.03 5.95
CA ARG A 121 -13.85 -7.22 7.18
C ARG A 121 -14.57 -7.91 8.34
N ARG A 122 -15.53 -8.82 8.07
CA ARG A 122 -16.25 -9.56 9.11
C ARG A 122 -15.60 -10.86 9.55
N HIS A 123 -14.46 -11.24 8.97
CA HIS A 123 -13.73 -12.41 9.45
C HIS A 123 -13.39 -12.22 10.94
N ARG A 124 -13.65 -13.25 11.76
CA ARG A 124 -13.39 -13.23 13.21
C ARG A 124 -12.63 -14.47 13.63
N VAL A 125 -11.71 -14.30 14.57
CA VAL A 125 -10.95 -15.38 15.21
C VAL A 125 -11.25 -15.33 16.70
N ALA A 126 -11.75 -16.42 17.27
CA ALA A 126 -12.15 -16.50 18.69
C ALA A 126 -13.02 -15.32 19.18
N GLY A 127 -13.90 -14.80 18.32
CA GLY A 127 -14.78 -13.66 18.65
C GLY A 127 -14.17 -12.27 18.45
N ALA A 128 -12.85 -12.13 18.24
CA ALA A 128 -12.20 -10.86 17.90
C ALA A 128 -12.18 -10.61 16.38
N PRO A 129 -12.10 -9.35 15.91
CA PRO A 129 -11.91 -9.05 14.48
C PRO A 129 -10.62 -9.69 13.95
N GLY A 130 -10.68 -10.33 12.77
CA GLY A 130 -9.55 -11.08 12.21
C GLY A 130 -8.29 -10.25 12.03
N TYR A 131 -8.41 -9.00 11.58
CA TYR A 131 -7.25 -8.12 11.41
C TYR A 131 -6.55 -7.78 12.74
N VAL A 132 -7.26 -7.79 13.87
CA VAL A 132 -6.65 -7.61 15.21
C VAL A 132 -5.81 -8.83 15.54
N ALA A 133 -6.36 -10.04 15.36
CA ALA A 133 -5.64 -11.28 15.57
C ALA A 133 -4.38 -11.36 14.70
N VAL A 134 -4.46 -10.94 13.42
CA VAL A 134 -3.27 -10.86 12.55
C VAL A 134 -2.21 -9.93 13.14
N CYS A 135 -2.58 -8.70 13.51
CA CYS A 135 -1.63 -7.75 14.09
C CYS A 135 -1.02 -8.28 15.41
N GLU A 136 -1.78 -8.98 16.24
CA GLU A 136 -1.26 -9.62 17.45
C GLU A 136 -0.24 -10.72 17.16
N VAL A 137 -0.48 -11.55 16.12
CA VAL A 137 0.50 -12.54 15.66
C VAL A 137 1.77 -11.84 15.19
N LEU A 138 1.65 -10.85 14.30
CA LEU A 138 2.83 -10.14 13.76
C LEU A 138 3.63 -9.44 14.87
N HIS A 139 2.94 -8.79 15.81
CA HIS A 139 3.56 -8.13 16.97
C HIS A 139 4.32 -9.12 17.84
N ARG A 140 3.70 -10.24 18.23
CA ARG A 140 4.34 -11.31 19.01
C ARG A 140 5.53 -11.96 18.30
N ARG A 141 5.51 -11.99 16.96
CA ARG A 141 6.61 -12.51 16.14
C ARG A 141 7.72 -11.47 15.94
N GLY A 142 7.57 -10.26 16.48
CA GLY A 142 8.60 -9.23 16.49
C GLY A 142 8.73 -8.47 15.16
N PHE A 143 7.68 -8.44 14.34
CA PHE A 143 7.65 -7.57 13.16
C PHE A 143 7.91 -6.13 13.58
N ALA A 144 8.59 -5.36 12.72
CA ALA A 144 8.86 -3.95 12.99
C ALA A 144 7.57 -3.12 12.99
N ARG A 145 6.59 -3.49 12.15
CA ARG A 145 5.27 -2.85 12.10
C ARG A 145 4.22 -3.72 11.41
N ALA A 146 2.96 -3.35 11.58
CA ALA A 146 1.87 -3.76 10.69
C ALA A 146 0.79 -2.69 10.58
N ASP A 147 0.24 -2.53 9.38
CA ASP A 147 -0.81 -1.57 9.04
C ASP A 147 -2.02 -2.28 8.45
N VAL A 148 -3.22 -1.88 8.88
CA VAL A 148 -4.50 -2.40 8.38
C VAL A 148 -5.24 -1.30 7.64
N TYR A 149 -5.48 -1.50 6.36
CA TYR A 149 -6.24 -0.59 5.50
C TYR A 149 -7.63 -1.14 5.22
N LEU A 150 -8.63 -0.27 5.36
CA LEU A 150 -10.02 -0.59 5.06
C LEU A 150 -10.33 -0.34 3.59
N GLY A 151 -10.67 -1.39 2.86
CA GLY A 151 -11.17 -1.29 1.50
C GLY A 151 -12.56 -0.65 1.42
N VAL A 152 -12.80 0.07 0.32
CA VAL A 152 -14.12 0.63 -0.02
C VAL A 152 -14.88 -0.23 -1.03
N ASP A 153 -14.15 -0.99 -1.84
CA ASP A 153 -14.62 -1.99 -2.82
C ASP A 153 -13.45 -2.97 -3.08
N GLY A 154 -13.71 -4.09 -3.74
CA GLY A 154 -12.67 -5.07 -4.07
C GLY A 154 -13.19 -6.49 -4.18
N THR A 155 -12.30 -7.40 -4.56
CA THR A 155 -12.56 -8.82 -4.77
C THR A 155 -11.85 -9.64 -3.70
N VAL A 156 -12.49 -10.64 -3.11
CA VAL A 156 -11.84 -11.64 -2.25
C VAL A 156 -12.34 -13.02 -2.64
N GLY A 157 -11.43 -13.93 -2.97
CA GLY A 157 -11.78 -15.27 -3.46
C GLY A 157 -12.53 -15.23 -4.79
N GLY A 158 -12.14 -14.32 -5.70
CA GLY A 158 -12.76 -14.16 -7.02
C GLY A 158 -14.14 -13.50 -7.04
N GLN A 159 -14.73 -13.17 -5.88
CA GLN A 159 -16.02 -12.48 -5.80
C GLN A 159 -15.86 -11.02 -5.42
N ARG A 160 -16.37 -10.11 -6.27
CA ARG A 160 -16.36 -8.66 -6.00
C ARG A 160 -17.39 -8.27 -4.93
N ARG A 161 -17.00 -7.37 -4.03
CA ARG A 161 -17.77 -6.91 -2.88
C ARG A 161 -17.60 -5.40 -2.67
N ARG A 162 -18.71 -4.66 -2.74
CA ARG A 162 -18.77 -3.18 -2.67
C ARG A 162 -19.44 -2.66 -1.40
N ALA A 163 -18.89 -1.60 -0.80
CA ALA A 163 -19.60 -0.83 0.23
C ALA A 163 -20.74 -0.02 -0.41
N ARG A 164 -22.00 -0.25 0.01
CA ARG A 164 -23.16 0.57 -0.38
C ARG A 164 -23.63 1.40 0.82
N PHE A 165 -23.92 2.69 0.61
CA PHE A 165 -24.17 3.71 1.65
C PHE A 165 -25.34 3.42 2.62
N PHE A 166 -26.28 2.52 2.26
CA PHE A 166 -27.49 2.23 3.06
C PHE A 166 -27.69 0.73 3.39
N SER A 167 -26.75 -0.16 3.04
CA SER A 167 -26.85 -1.58 3.39
C SER A 167 -25.71 -2.02 4.30
N ARG A 168 -25.99 -3.02 5.16
CA ARG A 168 -25.01 -3.71 6.03
C ARG A 168 -23.98 -4.54 5.23
N ASN A 169 -23.36 -3.96 4.20
CA ASN A 169 -22.42 -4.69 3.34
C ASN A 169 -21.12 -4.96 4.10
N ALA A 170 -21.04 -6.21 4.52
CA ALA A 170 -20.20 -6.80 5.54
C ALA A 170 -18.74 -7.05 5.15
N ASP A 171 -18.47 -7.08 3.85
CA ASP A 171 -17.47 -8.00 3.34
C ASP A 171 -16.46 -7.35 2.40
N VAL A 172 -16.36 -6.02 2.40
CA VAL A 172 -15.25 -5.34 1.70
C VAL A 172 -13.91 -5.87 2.21
N PRO A 173 -12.92 -6.04 1.32
CA PRO A 173 -11.60 -6.50 1.72
C PRO A 173 -10.91 -5.52 2.67
N LEU A 174 -10.14 -6.07 3.59
CA LEU A 174 -9.09 -5.40 4.33
C LEU A 174 -7.75 -5.80 3.73
N SER A 175 -6.82 -4.85 3.67
CA SER A 175 -5.42 -5.13 3.35
C SER A 175 -4.59 -4.96 4.61
N ILE A 176 -3.79 -5.96 4.97
CA ILE A 176 -2.89 -5.94 6.12
C ILE A 176 -1.47 -6.06 5.57
N VAL A 177 -0.60 -5.13 5.93
CA VAL A 177 0.79 -5.08 5.46
C VAL A 177 1.71 -4.99 6.66
N GLY A 178 2.63 -5.94 6.79
CA GLY A 178 3.64 -5.97 7.85
C GLY A 178 5.06 -6.00 7.30
N ILE A 179 5.99 -5.37 8.00
CA ILE A 179 7.43 -5.39 7.70
C ILE A 179 8.15 -6.13 8.83
N GLY A 180 8.91 -7.15 8.48
CA GLY A 180 9.68 -7.97 9.41
C GLY A 180 10.83 -8.67 8.67
N THR A 181 11.50 -9.62 9.31
CA THR A 181 12.51 -10.46 8.64
C THR A 181 11.87 -11.69 7.99
N GLY A 182 12.56 -12.32 7.04
CA GLY A 182 12.11 -13.60 6.47
C GLY A 182 11.77 -14.64 7.53
N GLY A 183 12.61 -14.81 8.55
CA GLY A 183 12.38 -15.76 9.65
C GLY A 183 11.14 -15.45 10.49
N GLN A 184 10.89 -14.17 10.76
CA GLN A 184 9.67 -13.73 11.46
C GLN A 184 8.43 -14.02 10.61
N ALA A 185 8.50 -13.79 9.29
CA ALA A 185 7.39 -14.02 8.38
C ALA A 185 7.05 -15.51 8.23
N ALA A 186 8.04 -16.40 8.13
CA ALA A 186 7.77 -17.84 8.17
C ALA A 186 7.11 -18.26 9.49
N ALA A 187 7.64 -17.81 10.64
CA ALA A 187 7.10 -18.16 11.94
C ALA A 187 5.68 -17.61 12.18
N ALA A 188 5.35 -16.44 11.63
CA ALA A 188 4.01 -15.89 11.67
C ALA A 188 3.04 -16.66 10.77
N LEU A 189 3.51 -17.11 9.61
CA LEU A 189 2.67 -17.72 8.61
C LEU A 189 1.99 -19.00 9.09
N ASP A 190 2.73 -19.93 9.71
CA ASP A 190 2.17 -21.22 10.14
C ASP A 190 0.91 -21.02 11.01
N GLU A 191 0.99 -20.04 11.90
CA GLU A 191 -0.11 -19.63 12.78
C GLU A 191 -1.23 -18.93 12.00
N LEU A 192 -0.89 -18.01 11.08
CA LEU A 192 -1.87 -17.28 10.28
C LEU A 192 -2.61 -18.17 9.27
N GLN A 193 -1.96 -19.15 8.65
CA GLN A 193 -2.60 -20.10 7.73
C GLN A 193 -3.60 -20.99 8.46
N THR A 194 -3.29 -21.36 9.71
CA THR A 194 -4.23 -22.09 10.57
C THR A 194 -5.47 -21.24 10.89
N MET A 195 -5.28 -19.95 11.14
CA MET A 195 -6.38 -19.02 11.43
C MET A 195 -7.19 -18.63 10.18
N PHE A 196 -6.54 -18.56 9.02
CA PHE A 196 -7.10 -18.03 7.77
C PHE A 196 -6.75 -18.94 6.58
N PRO A 197 -7.30 -20.16 6.50
CA PRO A 197 -6.91 -21.16 5.50
C PRO A 197 -7.16 -20.72 4.05
N ASP A 198 -8.18 -19.90 3.82
CA ASP A 198 -8.56 -19.44 2.48
C ASP A 198 -7.93 -18.09 2.08
N ALA A 199 -7.12 -17.49 2.96
CA ALA A 199 -6.59 -16.16 2.71
C ALA A 199 -5.31 -16.21 1.86
N LEU A 200 -5.19 -15.24 0.94
CA LEU A 200 -4.00 -15.09 0.12
C LEU A 200 -2.94 -14.32 0.89
N PHE A 201 -1.80 -14.97 1.12
CA PHE A 201 -0.60 -14.39 1.72
C PHE A 201 0.47 -14.18 0.64
N THR A 202 1.07 -13.00 0.63
CA THR A 202 2.20 -12.69 -0.26
C THR A 202 3.38 -12.17 0.53
N ILE A 203 4.58 -12.60 0.13
CA ILE A 203 5.83 -12.07 0.66
C ILE A 203 6.65 -11.48 -0.49
N GLY A 204 7.10 -10.24 -0.30
CA GLY A 204 8.02 -9.54 -1.19
C GLY A 204 9.27 -9.06 -0.44
N PRO A 205 10.43 -9.01 -1.09
CA PRO A 205 11.63 -8.42 -0.49
C PRO A 205 11.44 -6.90 -0.30
N VAL A 206 12.01 -6.35 0.77
CA VAL A 206 12.00 -4.92 1.02
C VAL A 206 13.32 -4.48 1.65
N THR A 207 13.84 -3.32 1.25
CA THR A 207 14.98 -2.69 1.90
C THR A 207 14.46 -1.68 2.91
N VAL A 208 14.67 -1.90 4.21
CA VAL A 208 14.40 -0.89 5.23
C VAL A 208 15.57 0.08 5.27
N CYS A 209 15.37 1.30 4.79
CA CYS A 209 16.39 2.34 4.73
C CYS A 209 16.55 3.05 6.08
N LYS A 210 15.44 3.19 6.83
CA LYS A 210 15.43 3.90 8.11
C LYS A 210 14.37 3.33 9.05
N ASP A 211 14.70 3.30 10.34
CA ASP A 211 13.75 2.98 11.41
C ASP A 211 14.02 3.82 12.67
N ASN A 212 13.02 4.57 13.13
CA ASN A 212 13.06 5.41 14.32
C ASN A 212 14.31 6.31 14.41
N GLY A 213 14.60 7.01 13.31
CA GLY A 213 15.77 7.88 13.21
C GLY A 213 17.08 7.18 12.82
N HIS A 214 17.18 5.86 12.94
CA HIS A 214 18.38 5.11 12.60
C HIS A 214 18.41 4.76 11.11
N THR A 215 19.45 5.21 10.42
CA THR A 215 19.71 4.81 9.03
C THR A 215 20.27 3.39 9.00
N LEU A 216 19.63 2.52 8.23
CA LEU A 216 19.97 1.09 8.13
C LEU A 216 20.53 0.72 6.75
N ALA A 217 20.04 1.35 5.68
CA ALA A 217 20.48 1.09 4.31
C ALA A 217 20.28 2.32 3.41
N ASP A 218 21.05 2.38 2.33
CA ASP A 218 20.86 3.37 1.26
C ASP A 218 19.78 2.89 0.29
N PRO A 219 18.74 3.70 -0.04
CA PRO A 219 17.75 3.34 -1.08
C PRO A 219 18.38 2.99 -2.44
N ALA A 220 19.55 3.56 -2.78
CA ALA A 220 20.25 3.26 -4.02
C ALA A 220 20.81 1.82 -4.07
N SER A 221 20.85 1.12 -2.93
CA SER A 221 21.23 -0.30 -2.88
C SER A 221 20.12 -1.25 -3.33
N ALA A 222 18.86 -0.80 -3.36
CA ALA A 222 17.75 -1.62 -3.82
C ALA A 222 17.81 -1.81 -5.35
N PRO A 223 17.67 -3.04 -5.86
CA PRO A 223 17.80 -3.33 -7.29
C PRO A 223 16.63 -2.74 -8.11
N GLY A 224 16.79 -2.71 -9.44
CA GLY A 224 15.72 -2.34 -10.37
C GLY A 224 15.72 -0.88 -10.82
N GLY A 225 15.10 -0.61 -11.98
CA GLY A 225 15.03 0.74 -12.56
C GLY A 225 13.96 1.63 -11.94
N PHE A 226 12.86 1.03 -11.47
CA PHE A 226 11.76 1.70 -10.80
C PHE A 226 11.63 1.20 -9.36
N GLN A 227 11.31 2.12 -8.47
CA GLN A 227 11.27 1.88 -7.03
C GLN A 227 10.02 2.50 -6.42
N LYS A 228 9.53 1.84 -5.37
CA LYS A 228 8.48 2.32 -4.49
C LYS A 228 9.08 2.64 -3.13
N LEU A 229 9.14 3.92 -2.80
CA LEU A 229 9.52 4.40 -1.48
C LEU A 229 8.26 4.54 -0.63
N VAL A 230 8.27 3.91 0.54
CA VAL A 230 7.16 3.92 1.48
C VAL A 230 7.62 4.54 2.79
N VAL A 231 6.91 5.58 3.21
CA VAL A 231 7.17 6.31 4.45
C VAL A 231 6.03 6.00 5.42
N HIS A 232 6.41 5.38 6.52
CA HIS A 232 5.52 4.78 7.48
C HIS A 232 5.59 5.58 8.79
N THR A 233 4.53 6.33 9.10
CA THR A 233 4.45 7.23 10.26
C THR A 233 3.15 7.01 11.03
N SER A 234 2.85 7.85 12.02
CA SER A 234 1.53 7.95 12.64
C SER A 234 0.86 9.29 12.33
N GLU A 235 -0.45 9.38 12.48
CA GLU A 235 -1.17 10.66 12.39
C GLU A 235 -0.76 11.65 13.51
N ALA A 236 -0.18 11.15 14.61
CA ALA A 236 0.37 11.95 15.70
C ALA A 236 1.80 12.43 15.42
N SER A 237 2.53 11.79 14.52
CA SER A 237 3.92 12.09 14.20
C SER A 237 4.09 13.52 13.67
N ARG A 238 5.11 14.25 14.12
CA ARG A 238 5.33 15.68 13.82
C ARG A 238 6.77 15.99 13.41
N TYR A 239 6.92 16.85 12.41
CA TYR A 239 8.15 17.56 12.09
C TYR A 239 7.87 19.06 12.18
N GLN A 240 8.58 19.79 13.05
CA GLN A 240 8.39 21.23 13.28
C GLN A 240 6.90 21.61 13.43
N ASP A 241 6.17 20.91 14.32
CA ASP A 241 4.74 21.07 14.60
C ASP A 241 3.75 20.72 13.47
N GLN A 242 4.24 20.31 12.30
CA GLN A 242 3.42 19.82 11.18
C GLN A 242 3.36 18.29 11.17
N PRO A 243 2.20 17.66 10.89
CA PRO A 243 2.14 16.22 10.66
C PRO A 243 3.11 15.78 9.56
N ILE A 244 3.94 14.76 9.81
CA ILE A 244 5.02 14.37 8.88
C ILE A 244 4.47 14.09 7.47
N HIS A 245 3.37 13.35 7.33
CA HIS A 245 2.78 13.06 6.02
C HIS A 245 2.39 14.33 5.23
N ARG A 246 2.04 15.43 5.90
CA ARG A 246 1.77 16.72 5.25
C ARG A 246 3.06 17.42 4.85
N ALA A 247 4.06 17.42 5.73
CA ALA A 247 5.37 17.98 5.43
C ALA A 247 6.02 17.26 4.23
N VAL A 248 5.87 15.93 4.14
CA VAL A 248 6.29 15.13 2.99
C VAL A 248 5.61 15.62 1.70
N ILE A 249 4.28 15.68 1.67
CA ILE A 249 3.55 16.13 0.48
C ILE A 249 3.98 17.53 0.05
N GLN A 250 4.13 18.46 1.00
CA GLN A 250 4.54 19.83 0.72
C GLN A 250 5.96 19.89 0.16
N ARG A 251 6.95 19.32 0.86
CA ARG A 251 8.36 19.35 0.46
C ARG A 251 8.61 18.63 -0.87
N LEU A 252 7.92 17.52 -1.13
CA LEU A 252 8.08 16.79 -2.38
C LEU A 252 7.45 17.53 -3.56
N LYS A 253 6.30 18.17 -3.36
CA LYS A 253 5.67 19.01 -4.39
C LYS A 253 6.53 20.21 -4.79
N ASP A 254 7.26 20.77 -3.83
CA ASP A 254 8.18 21.89 -4.05
C ASP A 254 9.56 21.42 -4.57
N SER A 255 9.75 20.11 -4.78
CA SER A 255 11.00 19.53 -5.28
C SER A 255 10.87 19.08 -6.74
N ASP A 256 11.99 19.08 -7.46
CA ASP A 256 12.07 18.55 -8.84
C ASP A 256 12.33 17.04 -8.91
N HIS A 257 12.26 16.33 -7.77
CA HIS A 257 12.71 14.94 -7.64
C HIS A 257 11.58 13.92 -7.49
N ALA A 258 10.34 14.37 -7.33
CA ALA A 258 9.20 13.48 -7.10
C ALA A 258 8.03 13.84 -8.03
N SER A 259 7.61 12.88 -8.85
CA SER A 259 6.52 13.06 -9.81
C SER A 259 5.12 12.96 -9.17
N GLY A 260 5.04 12.40 -7.97
CA GLY A 260 3.82 12.29 -7.19
C GLY A 260 3.99 11.52 -5.88
N ALA A 261 2.98 11.62 -5.00
CA ALA A 261 2.90 10.81 -3.79
C ALA A 261 1.45 10.60 -3.38
N THR A 262 1.16 9.45 -2.77
CA THR A 262 -0.17 9.08 -2.24
C THR A 262 -0.09 8.76 -0.76
N VAL A 263 -0.93 9.40 0.05
CA VAL A 263 -1.03 9.17 1.50
C VAL A 263 -2.27 8.34 1.81
N LEU A 264 -2.06 7.20 2.47
CA LEU A 264 -3.09 6.30 2.96
C LEU A 264 -3.13 6.33 4.49
N ARG A 265 -4.35 6.29 5.04
CA ARG A 265 -4.56 6.18 6.50
C ARG A 265 -5.03 4.76 6.83
N ALA A 266 -4.31 4.09 7.72
CA ALA A 266 -4.72 2.82 8.27
C ALA A 266 -5.82 3.00 9.34
N ILE A 267 -6.61 1.96 9.58
CA ILE A 267 -7.62 1.92 10.65
C ILE A 267 -7.12 1.27 11.94
N TRP A 268 -6.04 0.50 11.84
CA TRP A 268 -5.42 -0.27 12.92
C TRP A 268 -3.96 -0.57 12.57
N GLY A 269 -3.12 -0.77 13.57
CA GLY A 269 -1.74 -1.18 13.36
C GLY A 269 -0.86 -1.01 14.59
N PHE A 270 0.43 -1.28 14.43
CA PHE A 270 1.45 -1.04 15.45
C PHE A 270 2.78 -0.67 14.82
N HIS A 271 3.65 -0.10 15.64
CA HIS A 271 5.05 0.20 15.30
C HIS A 271 5.96 -0.19 16.47
N GLY A 272 7.04 -0.91 16.19
CA GLY A 272 7.96 -1.43 17.19
C GLY A 272 7.26 -2.29 18.26
N THR A 273 7.54 -1.98 19.53
CA THR A 273 6.99 -2.71 20.69
C THR A 273 5.62 -2.23 21.12
N GLU A 274 5.09 -1.14 20.54
CA GLU A 274 3.79 -0.61 20.90
C GLU A 274 2.68 -1.64 20.64
N HIS A 275 1.69 -1.70 21.54
CA HIS A 275 0.56 -2.58 21.34
C HIS A 275 -0.28 -2.17 20.12
N PRO A 276 -0.80 -3.13 19.34
CA PRO A 276 -1.71 -2.83 18.24
C PRO A 276 -2.88 -1.96 18.68
N GLN A 277 -3.03 -0.82 18.00
CA GLN A 277 -4.04 0.17 18.29
C GLN A 277 -4.66 0.71 17.00
N GLY A 278 -5.83 1.33 17.12
CA GLY A 278 -6.53 1.90 15.97
C GLY A 278 -7.48 3.00 16.39
N ASP A 279 -8.23 3.51 15.41
CA ASP A 279 -9.08 4.68 15.59
C ASP A 279 -10.23 4.37 16.58
N ARG A 280 -10.22 5.02 17.74
CA ARG A 280 -11.37 5.03 18.66
C ARG A 280 -12.11 6.35 18.47
N PHE A 281 -13.41 6.27 18.19
CA PHE A 281 -14.33 7.39 17.86
C PHE A 281 -14.34 8.59 18.85
N LEU A 282 -13.62 8.53 19.97
CA LEU A 282 -13.56 9.54 21.04
C LEU A 282 -12.13 9.93 21.45
N GLN A 283 -11.08 9.52 20.71
CA GLN A 283 -9.70 9.93 21.02
C GLN A 283 -9.38 11.30 20.40
N VAL A 284 -8.84 12.21 21.24
CA VAL A 284 -8.42 13.56 20.86
C VAL A 284 -7.19 13.56 19.94
N VAL A 285 -6.32 12.55 20.08
CA VAL A 285 -5.15 12.33 19.22
C VAL A 285 -5.23 10.94 18.60
N ARG A 286 -5.33 10.88 17.28
CA ARG A 286 -5.30 9.63 16.53
C ARG A 286 -3.85 9.18 16.37
N HIS A 287 -3.53 7.99 16.88
CA HIS A 287 -2.23 7.35 16.72
C HIS A 287 -2.24 6.33 15.57
N VAL A 288 -3.22 6.45 14.66
CA VAL A 288 -3.35 5.50 13.55
C VAL A 288 -2.18 5.63 12.60
N PRO A 289 -1.70 4.51 12.02
CA PRO A 289 -0.63 4.57 11.06
C PRO A 289 -1.02 5.36 9.80
N VAL A 290 -0.07 6.14 9.29
CA VAL A 290 -0.18 6.88 8.04
C VAL A 290 0.99 6.50 7.15
N THR A 291 0.68 6.12 5.92
CA THR A 291 1.64 5.62 4.94
C THR A 291 1.64 6.51 3.72
N THR A 292 2.80 7.07 3.38
CA THR A 292 3.00 7.83 2.15
C THR A 292 3.78 6.97 1.17
N VAL A 293 3.21 6.75 -0.01
CA VAL A 293 3.80 5.99 -1.12
C VAL A 293 4.29 6.96 -2.19
N ILE A 294 5.55 6.81 -2.58
CA ILE A 294 6.20 7.54 -3.68
C ILE A 294 6.70 6.50 -4.68
N LEU A 295 6.47 6.75 -5.96
CA LEU A 295 6.79 5.84 -7.07
C LEU A 295 7.62 6.64 -8.07
N ASP A 296 8.83 6.21 -8.34
CA ASP A 296 9.68 6.87 -9.33
C ASP A 296 10.82 5.96 -9.79
N THR A 297 11.69 6.49 -10.65
CA THR A 297 12.97 5.88 -11.00
C THR A 297 13.90 5.82 -9.79
N ALA A 298 14.81 4.85 -9.75
CA ALA A 298 15.76 4.71 -8.65
C ALA A 298 16.58 5.99 -8.35
N PRO A 299 17.09 6.76 -9.33
CA PRO A 299 17.77 8.02 -9.07
C PRO A 299 16.87 9.07 -8.40
N ASN A 300 15.61 9.19 -8.84
CA ASN A 300 14.65 10.12 -8.25
C ASN A 300 14.25 9.71 -6.84
N ILE A 301 14.11 8.41 -6.58
CA ILE A 301 13.89 7.88 -5.22
C ILE A 301 15.09 8.18 -4.30
N ALA A 302 16.33 8.01 -4.78
CA ALA A 302 17.51 8.36 -3.99
C ALA A 302 17.57 9.86 -3.64
N ALA A 303 17.19 10.74 -4.58
CA ALA A 303 17.10 12.17 -4.34
C ALA A 303 15.95 12.53 -3.36
N THR A 304 14.77 11.96 -3.59
CA THR A 304 13.58 12.07 -2.72
C THR A 304 13.88 11.62 -1.30
N TYR A 305 14.62 10.52 -1.13
CA TYR A 305 14.95 9.97 0.18
C TYR A 305 15.72 10.97 1.06
N ARG A 306 16.54 11.86 0.49
CA ARG A 306 17.23 12.89 1.28
C ARG A 306 16.26 13.82 1.99
N ILE A 307 15.17 14.19 1.32
CA ILE A 307 14.09 14.99 1.90
C ILE A 307 13.36 14.17 2.98
N ILE A 308 13.03 12.91 2.68
CA ILE A 308 12.35 12.04 3.63
C ILE A 308 13.20 11.78 4.88
N ALA A 309 14.51 11.61 4.73
CA ALA A 309 15.43 11.35 5.83
C ALA A 309 15.48 12.51 6.83
N GLU A 310 15.41 13.77 6.35
CA GLU A 310 15.23 14.96 7.20
C GLU A 310 13.90 14.91 7.95
N LEU A 311 12.80 14.67 7.22
CA LEU A 311 11.45 14.68 7.80
C LEU A 311 11.18 13.53 8.78
N THR A 312 11.98 12.46 8.71
CA THR A 312 11.89 11.26 9.56
C THR A 312 13.10 11.14 10.48
N GLU A 313 13.73 12.25 10.87
CA GLU A 313 14.95 12.24 11.70
C GLU A 313 14.76 11.55 13.06
N ARG A 314 13.56 11.59 13.65
CA ARG A 314 13.28 11.07 15.01
C ARG A 314 12.40 9.83 15.03
N GLU A 315 11.47 9.73 14.09
CA GLU A 315 10.42 8.72 14.09
C GLU A 315 10.04 8.31 12.67
N GLY A 316 9.39 7.14 12.59
CA GLY A 316 8.92 6.55 11.35
C GLY A 316 9.86 5.47 10.82
N LEU A 317 9.30 4.67 9.91
CA LEU A 317 10.01 3.66 9.14
C LEU A 317 10.02 4.07 7.68
N VAL A 318 11.14 3.87 7.00
CA VAL A 318 11.26 4.18 5.57
C VAL A 318 11.79 2.95 4.86
N SER A 319 11.07 2.51 3.84
CA SER A 319 11.41 1.32 3.09
C SER A 319 11.32 1.52 1.58
N VAL A 320 12.15 0.79 0.83
CA VAL A 320 12.13 0.77 -0.63
C VAL A 320 11.87 -0.63 -1.13
N GLU A 321 10.99 -0.73 -2.13
CA GLU A 321 10.69 -1.95 -2.87
C GLU A 321 11.02 -1.75 -4.35
N SER A 322 11.58 -2.78 -4.99
CA SER A 322 11.82 -2.80 -6.43
C SER A 322 10.52 -3.09 -7.19
N LEU A 323 10.20 -2.28 -8.19
CA LEU A 323 9.07 -2.51 -9.09
C LEU A 323 9.56 -3.27 -10.33
N GLN A 324 8.82 -4.29 -10.76
CA GLN A 324 9.11 -4.98 -12.02
C GLN A 324 8.63 -4.16 -13.22
N GLY A 325 7.53 -3.43 -13.05
CA GLY A 325 6.98 -2.53 -14.05
C GLY A 325 6.39 -1.29 -13.39
N MET A 326 6.52 -0.16 -14.06
CA MET A 326 5.88 1.09 -13.69
C MET A 326 5.52 1.84 -14.96
N LEU A 327 4.25 2.23 -15.07
CA LEU A 327 3.75 3.02 -16.19
C LEU A 327 2.98 4.22 -15.63
N GLU A 328 3.52 5.40 -15.84
CA GLU A 328 2.83 6.66 -15.63
C GLU A 328 2.13 7.09 -16.90
N ILE A 329 0.86 7.48 -16.77
CA ILE A 329 0.04 7.99 -17.86
C ILE A 329 -0.43 9.39 -17.49
N HIS A 330 -0.13 10.38 -18.33
CA HIS A 330 -0.58 11.74 -18.15
C HIS A 330 -0.82 12.44 -19.49
N ALA A 331 -2.04 12.90 -19.73
CA ALA A 331 -2.39 13.71 -20.91
C ALA A 331 -1.91 13.11 -22.26
N GLY A 332 -2.04 11.79 -22.42
CA GLY A 332 -1.61 11.07 -23.62
C GLY A 332 -0.13 10.69 -23.66
N GLN A 333 0.68 11.18 -22.73
CA GLN A 333 2.05 10.72 -22.53
C GLN A 333 2.06 9.46 -21.66
N ARG A 334 2.95 8.52 -22.02
CA ARG A 334 3.17 7.26 -21.32
C ARG A 334 4.66 7.17 -20.99
N LEU A 335 4.99 7.08 -19.71
CA LEU A 335 6.37 7.04 -19.22
C LEU A 335 6.57 5.73 -18.44
N GLY A 336 7.59 4.96 -18.82
CA GLY A 336 7.87 3.63 -18.26
C GLY A 336 7.23 2.48 -19.04
N THR A 337 7.25 1.29 -18.46
CA THR A 337 6.74 0.05 -19.08
C THR A 337 6.18 -0.92 -18.03
N LEU A 338 5.24 -1.77 -18.46
CA LEU A 338 4.70 -2.89 -17.70
C LEU A 338 5.18 -4.25 -18.24
N ASP A 339 6.08 -4.26 -19.23
CA ASP A 339 6.66 -5.48 -19.79
C ASP A 339 7.61 -6.12 -18.77
N LEU A 340 7.47 -7.43 -18.56
CA LEU A 340 8.24 -8.24 -17.60
C LEU A 340 9.26 -9.14 -18.29
#